data_AF-A0A6N2N6X8-F1
#
_entry.id   AF-A0A6N2N6X8-F1
#
_cell.length_a   1.000
_cell.length_b   1.000
_cell.length_c   1.000
_cell.angle_alpha   90.00
_cell.angle_beta   90.00
_cell.angle_gamma   90.00
#
_symmetry.space_group_name_H-M   'P 1'
#
loop_
_entity.id
_entity.type
_entity.pdbx_description
1 polymer ?
#
loop_
_entity_poly.entity_id
_entity_poly.type
_entity_poly.pdbx_seq_one_letter_code
_entity_poly.pdbx_strand_id
1 'polypeptide(L)'
;MGSGPSASSMKMVSAVITLLLMVVFLGYMMIWSMTPTNTFYLNWFPGVEKKTSSTYLGEQGSTILIYTFPILFIATVASLYLHLVKKYDHDHNTSRFFSQMILSRRLAITKGPLGIVTRTELTFLAMFVALLVWSLYSYMHDIFAFASVQAAQEKNQVWEVKLETAGLSLGLVGNTCLAFLFFPVARGSSVLQFFGLTSEASIKYHIWLGHITMAIFTAHGLCYVIYWSSTQQISQMLEWSKFRTEKAKVSNVAGEIALLAGLVMWATSFGRIRRKFFELFYYSHHLYVVFVIFYVFHIGFAQSCLILPGFYLFLIDRYLRLLQSQKKIRSVVARILPSKTD
;
A
#
# COMPACT_ATOMS: atom_id res chain seq x y z
N MET A 1 -42.32 -21.75 -7.55
CA MET A 1 -41.24 -21.12 -8.35
C MET A 1 -41.25 -19.64 -8.02
N GLY A 2 -40.29 -19.16 -7.23
CA GLY A 2 -40.22 -17.74 -6.87
C GLY A 2 -39.77 -16.92 -8.09
N SER A 3 -40.57 -15.96 -8.51
CA SER A 3 -40.17 -14.97 -9.52
C SER A 3 -38.92 -14.26 -9.03
N GLY A 4 -37.80 -14.41 -9.77
CA GLY A 4 -36.55 -13.72 -9.45
C GLY A 4 -36.74 -12.19 -9.42
N PRO A 5 -35.86 -11.46 -8.72
CA PRO A 5 -35.95 -9.99 -8.62
C PRO A 5 -35.97 -9.35 -10.02
N SER A 6 -36.79 -8.32 -10.19
CA SER A 6 -36.93 -7.62 -11.47
C SER A 6 -35.64 -6.87 -11.85
N ALA A 7 -35.46 -6.61 -13.15
CA ALA A 7 -34.28 -5.87 -13.64
C ALA A 7 -34.14 -4.47 -13.03
N SER A 8 -35.25 -3.80 -12.70
CA SER A 8 -35.23 -2.50 -12.00
C SER A 8 -34.78 -2.63 -10.54
N SER A 9 -35.24 -3.66 -9.83
CA SER A 9 -34.78 -3.96 -8.48
C SER A 9 -33.28 -4.27 -8.44
N MET A 10 -32.76 -5.02 -9.42
CA MET A 10 -31.33 -5.34 -9.50
C MET A 10 -30.46 -4.10 -9.80
N LYS A 11 -30.92 -3.19 -10.67
CA LYS A 11 -30.25 -1.90 -10.91
C LYS A 11 -30.20 -1.04 -9.65
N MET A 12 -31.29 -1.01 -8.87
CA MET A 12 -31.33 -0.29 -7.60
C MET A 12 -30.34 -0.88 -6.59
N VAL A 13 -30.31 -2.21 -6.44
CA VAL A 13 -29.34 -2.90 -5.57
C VAL A 13 -27.90 -2.60 -5.99
N SER A 14 -27.61 -2.66 -7.29
CA SER A 14 -26.30 -2.32 -7.86
C SER A 14 -25.88 -0.87 -7.52
N ALA A 15 -26.80 0.09 -7.64
CA ALA A 15 -26.55 1.49 -7.32
C ALA A 15 -26.29 1.70 -5.81
N VAL A 16 -27.09 1.05 -4.95
CA VAL A 16 -26.92 1.12 -3.49
C VAL A 16 -25.56 0.54 -3.07
N ILE A 17 -25.18 -0.63 -3.60
CA ILE A 17 -23.87 -1.23 -3.31
C ILE A 17 -22.74 -0.31 -3.77
N THR A 18 -22.86 0.28 -4.97
CA THR A 18 -21.86 1.20 -5.50
C THR A 18 -21.70 2.43 -4.60
N LEU A 19 -22.81 3.05 -4.18
CA LEU A 19 -22.79 4.19 -3.27
C LEU A 19 -22.14 3.83 -1.93
N LEU A 20 -22.51 2.69 -1.34
CA LEU A 20 -21.94 2.20 -0.08
C LEU A 20 -20.42 2.04 -0.19
N LEU A 21 -19.94 1.37 -1.24
CA LEU A 21 -18.51 1.15 -1.46
C LEU A 21 -17.74 2.46 -1.66
N MET A 22 -18.33 3.43 -2.36
CA MET A 22 -17.74 4.75 -2.54
C MET A 22 -17.64 5.52 -1.21
N VAL A 23 -18.68 5.48 -0.37
CA VAL A 23 -18.66 6.11 0.95
C VAL A 23 -17.58 5.48 1.84
N VAL A 24 -17.47 4.15 1.86
CA VAL A 24 -16.43 3.46 2.64
C VAL A 24 -15.03 3.81 2.13
N PHE A 25 -14.83 3.86 0.81
CA PHE A 25 -13.55 4.22 0.21
C PHE A 25 -13.15 5.68 0.50
N LEU A 26 -14.09 6.62 0.38
CA LEU A 26 -13.86 8.03 0.73
C LEU A 26 -13.54 8.19 2.22
N GLY A 27 -14.25 7.49 3.09
CA GLY A 27 -13.95 7.44 4.52
C GLY A 27 -12.55 6.90 4.80
N TYR A 28 -12.15 5.82 4.11
CA TYR A 28 -10.80 5.26 4.21
C TYR A 28 -9.72 6.26 3.77
N MET A 29 -9.94 6.99 2.67
CA MET A 29 -9.01 8.04 2.22
C MET A 29 -8.95 9.22 3.21
N MET A 30 -10.09 9.62 3.79
CA MET A 30 -10.14 10.64 4.85
C MET A 30 -9.29 10.24 6.06
N ILE A 31 -9.37 8.97 6.49
CA ILE A 31 -8.55 8.46 7.58
C ILE A 31 -7.06 8.59 7.25
N TRP A 32 -6.62 8.24 6.04
CA TRP A 32 -5.21 8.43 5.65
C TRP A 32 -4.77 9.88 5.68
N SER A 33 -5.63 10.82 5.26
CA SER A 33 -5.34 12.26 5.34
C SER A 33 -5.28 12.77 6.77
N MET A 34 -6.11 12.23 7.67
CA MET A 34 -6.15 12.64 9.08
C MET A 34 -5.08 11.97 9.93
N THR A 35 -4.64 10.76 9.57
CA THR A 35 -3.65 9.97 10.31
C THR A 35 -2.44 10.82 10.75
N PRO A 36 -1.75 11.58 9.89
CA PRO A 36 -0.54 12.31 10.29
C PRO A 36 -0.78 13.54 11.17
N THR A 37 -2.02 13.83 11.59
CA THR A 37 -2.36 15.02 12.37
C THR A 37 -2.47 14.72 13.86
N ASN A 38 -2.14 15.72 14.68
CA ASN A 38 -2.39 15.68 16.13
C ASN A 38 -3.84 15.34 16.48
N THR A 39 -4.82 15.81 15.69
CA THR A 39 -6.24 15.49 15.91
C THR A 39 -6.49 13.99 15.91
N PHE A 40 -5.89 13.26 14.96
CA PHE A 40 -6.05 11.82 14.88
C PHE A 40 -5.33 11.11 16.03
N TYR A 41 -4.03 11.38 16.21
CA TYR A 41 -3.21 10.65 17.19
C TYR A 41 -3.58 10.95 18.64
N LEU A 42 -3.92 12.20 18.97
CA LEU A 42 -4.18 12.59 20.36
C LEU A 42 -5.65 12.42 20.77
N ASN A 43 -6.59 12.56 19.83
CA ASN A 43 -8.02 12.57 20.17
C ASN A 43 -8.78 11.35 19.62
N TRP A 44 -8.62 11.03 18.33
CA TRP A 44 -9.44 10.00 17.69
C TRP A 44 -8.94 8.59 18.00
N PHE A 45 -7.65 8.33 17.75
CA PHE A 45 -7.04 7.02 17.89
C PHE A 45 -7.17 6.45 19.32
N PRO A 46 -6.89 7.20 20.40
CA PRO A 46 -7.03 6.67 21.77
C PRO A 46 -8.50 6.34 22.12
N GLY A 47 -9.45 7.13 21.59
CA GLY A 47 -10.88 6.86 21.76
C GLY A 47 -11.32 5.57 21.07
N VAL A 48 -10.77 5.27 19.89
CA VAL A 48 -11.01 4.01 19.18
C VAL A 48 -10.32 2.85 19.90
N GLU A 49 -9.07 3.01 20.30
CA GLU A 49 -8.29 2.01 21.02
C GLU A 49 -8.99 1.56 22.30
N LYS A 50 -9.48 2.50 23.12
CA LYS A 50 -10.24 2.19 24.35
C LYS A 50 -11.48 1.33 24.09
N LYS A 51 -12.13 1.47 22.93
CA LYS A 51 -13.34 0.71 22.56
C LYS A 51 -13.04 -0.60 21.82
N THR A 52 -11.84 -0.75 21.29
CA THR A 52 -11.47 -1.89 20.41
C THR A 52 -10.45 -2.83 21.04
N SER A 53 -9.72 -2.37 22.05
CA SER A 53 -8.87 -3.18 22.93
C SER A 53 -9.77 -4.06 23.79
N SER A 54 -10.09 -5.24 23.25
CA SER A 54 -10.88 -6.28 23.88
C SER A 54 -10.02 -7.52 24.08
N THR A 55 -10.49 -8.46 24.91
CA THR A 55 -9.82 -9.73 25.15
C THR A 55 -9.50 -10.50 23.87
N TYR A 56 -10.29 -10.33 22.80
CA TYR A 56 -10.12 -11.06 21.53
C TYR A 56 -9.25 -10.34 20.51
N LEU A 57 -9.36 -9.00 20.42
CA LEU A 57 -8.66 -8.22 19.40
C LEU A 57 -7.36 -7.58 19.88
N GLY A 58 -7.14 -7.46 21.21
CA GLY A 58 -5.92 -6.89 21.77
C GLY A 58 -5.59 -5.49 21.25
N GLU A 59 -4.31 -5.14 21.29
CA GLU A 59 -3.76 -3.84 20.84
C GLU A 59 -3.96 -3.60 19.33
N GLN A 60 -3.95 -4.67 18.53
CA GLN A 60 -4.14 -4.57 17.07
C GLN A 60 -5.58 -4.26 16.65
N GLY A 61 -6.56 -4.32 17.56
CA GLY A 61 -7.98 -4.17 17.24
C GLY A 61 -8.32 -2.84 16.56
N SER A 62 -7.72 -1.74 17.02
CA SER A 62 -7.90 -0.40 16.45
C SER A 62 -7.37 -0.34 15.03
N THR A 63 -6.14 -0.81 14.80
CA THR A 63 -5.51 -0.83 13.47
C THR A 63 -6.27 -1.71 12.49
N ILE A 64 -6.72 -2.90 12.92
CA ILE A 64 -7.52 -3.79 12.09
C ILE A 64 -8.83 -3.12 11.69
N LEU A 65 -9.53 -2.51 12.64
CA LEU A 65 -10.81 -1.85 12.37
C LEU A 65 -10.67 -0.65 11.42
N ILE A 66 -9.64 0.17 11.60
CA ILE A 66 -9.45 1.41 10.86
C ILE A 66 -8.87 1.14 9.45
N TYR A 67 -7.86 0.27 9.34
CA TYR A 67 -7.10 0.11 8.10
C TYR A 67 -7.40 -1.20 7.36
N THR A 68 -7.58 -2.32 8.08
CA THR A 68 -7.79 -3.62 7.43
C THR A 68 -9.25 -3.84 7.03
N PHE A 69 -10.18 -3.62 7.95
CA PHE A 69 -11.59 -3.94 7.78
C PHE A 69 -12.24 -3.22 6.59
N PRO A 70 -12.06 -1.91 6.36
CA PRO A 70 -12.73 -1.22 5.25
C PRO A 70 -12.36 -1.81 3.89
N ILE A 71 -11.10 -2.21 3.71
CA ILE A 71 -10.63 -2.78 2.46
C ILE A 71 -11.14 -4.21 2.25
N LEU A 72 -11.12 -5.05 3.30
CA LEU A 72 -11.69 -6.40 3.20
C LEU A 72 -13.20 -6.36 3.01
N PHE A 73 -13.89 -5.40 3.63
CA PHE A 73 -15.30 -5.13 3.39
C PHE A 73 -15.55 -4.72 1.94
N ILE A 74 -14.76 -3.78 1.38
CA ILE A 74 -14.85 -3.43 -0.04
C ILE A 74 -14.62 -4.65 -0.91
N ALA A 75 -13.57 -5.44 -0.66
CA ALA A 75 -13.23 -6.61 -1.47
C ALA A 75 -14.35 -7.67 -1.47
N THR A 76 -14.93 -7.96 -0.30
CA THR A 76 -15.99 -8.96 -0.15
C THR A 76 -17.28 -8.52 -0.84
N VAL A 77 -17.75 -7.31 -0.54
CA VAL A 77 -18.97 -6.75 -1.15
C VAL A 77 -18.79 -6.51 -2.65
N ALA A 78 -17.61 -6.08 -3.11
CA ALA A 78 -17.28 -5.98 -4.53
C ALA A 78 -17.31 -7.33 -5.23
N SER A 79 -16.86 -8.41 -4.57
CA SER A 79 -16.95 -9.76 -5.18
C SER A 79 -18.41 -10.21 -5.35
N LEU A 80 -19.26 -9.91 -4.37
CA LEU A 80 -20.70 -10.18 -4.43
C LEU A 80 -21.35 -9.36 -5.54
N TYR A 81 -21.02 -8.07 -5.62
CA TYR A 81 -21.47 -7.17 -6.67
C TYR A 81 -21.13 -7.69 -8.07
N LEU A 82 -19.86 -8.05 -8.31
CA LEU A 82 -19.41 -8.56 -9.61
C LEU A 82 -20.11 -9.88 -9.97
N HIS A 83 -20.38 -10.74 -8.98
CA HIS A 83 -21.13 -11.97 -9.20
C HIS A 83 -22.61 -11.72 -9.56
N LEU A 84 -23.25 -10.77 -8.87
CA LEU A 84 -24.64 -10.39 -9.15
C LEU A 84 -24.77 -9.72 -10.52
N VAL A 85 -23.90 -8.76 -10.86
CA VAL A 85 -23.91 -8.12 -12.17
C VAL A 85 -23.69 -9.15 -13.28
N LYS A 86 -22.71 -10.05 -13.16
CA LYS A 86 -22.46 -11.09 -14.16
C LYS A 86 -23.65 -12.04 -14.38
N LYS A 87 -24.50 -12.24 -13.35
CA LYS A 87 -25.65 -13.14 -13.41
C LYS A 87 -26.89 -12.51 -14.07
N TYR A 88 -27.03 -11.18 -14.00
CA TYR A 88 -28.26 -10.48 -14.41
C TYR A 88 -28.04 -9.48 -15.57
N ASP A 89 -26.81 -9.11 -15.88
CA ASP A 89 -26.47 -8.25 -17.02
C ASP A 89 -26.16 -9.15 -18.23
N HIS A 90 -27.17 -9.45 -19.04
CA HIS A 90 -26.96 -10.04 -20.37
C HIS A 90 -26.52 -8.97 -21.41
N ASP A 91 -26.62 -7.70 -21.02
CA ASP A 91 -26.28 -6.53 -21.84
C ASP A 91 -25.21 -5.71 -21.10
N HIS A 92 -24.05 -5.51 -21.72
CA HIS A 92 -22.81 -4.96 -21.17
C HIS A 92 -22.85 -3.48 -20.65
N ASN A 93 -24.01 -2.91 -20.34
CA ASN A 93 -24.17 -1.47 -20.15
C ASN A 93 -24.00 -0.97 -18.71
N THR A 94 -24.04 -1.83 -17.68
CA THR A 94 -24.04 -1.37 -16.27
C THR A 94 -22.63 -1.06 -15.75
N SER A 95 -21.56 -1.55 -16.40
CA SER A 95 -20.16 -1.20 -16.05
C SER A 95 -19.74 0.22 -16.45
N ARG A 96 -20.65 1.02 -17.03
CA ARG A 96 -20.34 2.33 -17.63
C ARG A 96 -19.91 3.40 -16.63
N PHE A 97 -20.36 3.38 -15.37
CA PHE A 97 -20.12 4.51 -14.46
C PHE A 97 -18.62 4.72 -14.13
N PHE A 98 -17.88 3.66 -13.80
CA PHE A 98 -16.42 3.73 -13.63
C PHE A 98 -15.67 3.71 -14.96
N SER A 99 -16.17 2.97 -15.95
CA SER A 99 -15.55 2.92 -17.28
C SER A 99 -15.56 4.28 -17.99
N GLN A 100 -16.56 5.14 -17.77
CA GLN A 100 -16.62 6.50 -18.33
C GLN A 100 -15.65 7.46 -17.64
N MET A 101 -15.43 7.33 -16.32
CA MET A 101 -14.37 8.08 -15.61
C MET A 101 -12.97 7.68 -16.10
N ILE A 102 -12.82 6.42 -16.52
CA ILE A 102 -11.59 5.88 -17.14
C ILE A 102 -11.50 6.17 -18.65
N LEU A 103 -12.59 6.59 -19.31
CA LEU A 103 -12.66 6.88 -20.75
C LEU A 103 -12.15 8.27 -21.13
N SER A 104 -11.68 9.09 -20.19
CA SER A 104 -10.83 10.24 -20.52
C SER A 104 -9.39 9.79 -20.78
N ARG A 105 -9.21 8.80 -21.68
CA ARG A 105 -7.90 8.25 -22.08
C ARG A 105 -7.21 9.15 -23.09
N ARG A 106 -7.14 10.46 -22.83
CA ARG A 106 -6.19 11.30 -23.56
C ARG A 106 -4.79 10.93 -23.08
N LEU A 107 -3.96 10.37 -23.97
CA LEU A 107 -2.54 10.16 -23.70
C LEU A 107 -1.93 11.50 -23.29
N ALA A 108 -1.29 11.54 -22.13
CA ALA A 108 -0.64 12.74 -21.63
C ALA A 108 0.86 12.75 -21.98
N ILE A 109 1.51 11.59 -21.98
CA ILE A 109 2.96 11.47 -22.21
C ILE A 109 3.24 10.23 -23.07
N THR A 110 3.93 10.43 -24.19
CA THR A 110 4.25 9.36 -25.17
C THR A 110 5.69 8.86 -25.07
N LYS A 111 6.63 9.61 -24.47
CA LYS A 111 8.05 9.23 -24.36
C LYS A 111 8.70 9.78 -23.08
N GLY A 112 8.88 8.94 -22.07
CA GLY A 112 9.60 9.25 -20.82
C GLY A 112 9.94 7.98 -20.01
N PRO A 113 10.73 8.07 -18.93
CA PRO A 113 11.10 6.91 -18.10
C PRO A 113 9.88 6.24 -17.42
N LEU A 114 8.75 6.94 -17.38
CA LEU A 114 7.47 6.48 -16.84
C LEU A 114 6.62 5.68 -17.86
N GLY A 115 7.06 5.58 -19.13
CA GLY A 115 6.31 4.91 -20.20
C GLY A 115 5.17 5.75 -20.76
N ILE A 116 4.23 5.09 -21.46
CA ILE A 116 3.01 5.75 -21.97
C ILE A 116 2.04 5.91 -20.81
N VAL A 117 1.73 7.16 -20.44
CA VAL A 117 0.91 7.50 -19.27
C VAL A 117 -0.33 8.30 -19.67
N THR A 118 -1.50 7.93 -19.13
CA THR A 118 -2.77 8.67 -19.33
C THR A 118 -2.88 9.84 -18.36
N ARG A 119 -3.71 10.84 -18.69
CA ARG A 119 -3.96 11.98 -17.79
C ARG A 119 -4.52 11.52 -16.43
N THR A 120 -5.40 10.52 -16.43
CA THR A 120 -5.99 9.95 -15.21
C THR A 120 -4.94 9.25 -14.35
N GLU A 121 -4.05 8.46 -14.95
CA GLU A 121 -2.92 7.82 -14.25
C GLU A 121 -2.03 8.87 -13.56
N LEU A 122 -1.75 9.99 -14.24
CA LEU A 122 -0.96 11.09 -13.69
C LEU A 122 -1.69 11.80 -12.54
N THR A 123 -3.01 12.02 -12.64
CA THR A 123 -3.79 12.63 -11.55
C THR A 123 -3.79 11.75 -10.31
N PHE A 124 -3.97 10.44 -10.42
CA PHE A 124 -3.88 9.53 -9.29
C PHE A 124 -2.49 9.55 -8.64
N LEU A 125 -1.43 9.54 -9.45
CA LEU A 125 -0.06 9.67 -8.95
C LEU A 125 0.15 10.99 -8.20
N ALA A 126 -0.33 12.11 -8.77
CA ALA A 126 -0.21 13.43 -8.15
C ALA A 126 -0.98 13.52 -6.82
N MET A 127 -2.21 13.00 -6.75
CA MET A 127 -3.00 12.93 -5.52
C MET A 127 -2.29 12.10 -4.45
N PHE A 128 -1.69 10.97 -4.85
CA PHE A 128 -0.93 10.14 -3.93
C PHE A 128 0.33 10.85 -3.42
N VAL A 129 1.11 11.50 -4.29
CA VAL A 129 2.26 12.31 -3.88
C VAL A 129 1.85 13.45 -2.96
N ALA A 130 0.72 14.12 -3.23
CA ALA A 130 0.19 15.16 -2.36
C ALA A 130 -0.15 14.62 -0.96
N LEU A 131 -0.72 13.41 -0.87
CA LEU A 131 -0.96 12.75 0.42
C LEU A 131 0.35 12.48 1.18
N LEU A 132 1.41 12.06 0.50
CA LEU A 132 2.72 11.82 1.12
C LEU A 132 3.36 13.13 1.61
N VAL A 133 3.31 14.19 0.80
CA VAL A 133 3.83 15.52 1.15
C VAL A 133 3.06 16.10 2.33
N TRP A 134 1.72 16.01 2.30
CA TRP A 134 0.86 16.39 3.42
C TRP A 134 1.25 15.64 4.70
N SER A 135 1.40 14.32 4.61
CA SER A 135 1.73 13.49 5.77
C SER A 135 3.10 13.84 6.34
N LEU A 136 4.11 14.00 5.47
CA LEU A 136 5.46 14.38 5.89
C LEU A 136 5.47 15.76 6.54
N TYR A 137 4.76 16.73 5.95
CA TYR A 137 4.62 18.07 6.51
C TYR A 137 3.97 18.05 7.89
N SER A 138 2.82 17.39 8.03
CA SER A 138 2.08 17.34 9.31
C SER A 138 2.91 16.69 10.42
N TYR A 139 3.54 15.53 10.16
CA TYR A 139 4.41 14.89 11.15
C TYR A 139 5.58 15.78 11.58
N MET A 140 6.27 16.40 10.62
CA MET A 140 7.42 17.23 10.92
C MET A 140 7.03 18.53 11.62
N HIS A 141 5.95 19.19 11.18
CA HIS A 141 5.51 20.47 11.72
C HIS A 141 5.17 20.36 13.21
N ASP A 142 4.39 19.33 13.57
CA ASP A 142 3.93 19.14 14.94
C ASP A 142 5.09 18.75 15.89
N ILE A 143 6.00 17.86 15.45
CA ILE A 143 7.11 17.38 16.30
C ILE A 143 8.25 18.40 16.37
N PHE A 144 8.56 19.12 15.29
CA PHE A 144 9.63 20.13 15.29
C PHE A 144 9.36 21.28 16.25
N ALA A 145 8.09 21.58 16.56
CA ALA A 145 7.72 22.59 17.54
C ALA A 145 8.33 22.32 18.93
N PHE A 146 8.58 21.05 19.25
CA PHE A 146 9.13 20.61 20.55
C PHE A 146 10.62 20.23 20.49
N ALA A 147 11.26 20.31 19.32
CA ALA A 147 12.62 19.82 19.11
C ALA A 147 13.68 20.53 19.97
N SER A 148 13.52 21.82 20.26
CA SER A 148 14.45 22.56 21.13
C SER A 148 14.39 22.11 22.58
N VAL A 149 13.18 21.81 23.08
CA VAL A 149 12.95 21.32 24.44
C VAL A 149 13.53 19.92 24.59
N GLN A 150 13.25 19.03 23.64
CA GLN A 150 13.79 17.67 23.63
C GLN A 150 15.32 17.66 23.54
N ALA A 151 15.90 18.49 22.67
CA ALA A 151 17.36 18.64 22.55
C ALA A 151 18.01 19.04 23.88
N ALA A 152 17.40 19.97 24.62
CA ALA A 152 17.88 20.37 25.94
C ALA A 152 17.78 19.25 26.99
N GLN A 153 16.72 18.43 26.94
CA GLN A 153 16.52 17.29 27.85
C GLN A 153 17.51 16.15 27.60
N GLU A 154 17.75 15.82 26.34
CA GLU A 154 18.62 14.71 25.93
C GLU A 154 20.10 15.10 25.85
N LYS A 155 20.43 16.39 26.04
CA LYS A 155 21.77 16.98 25.84
C LYS A 155 22.29 16.80 24.41
N ASN A 156 21.37 16.76 23.45
CA ASN A 156 21.63 16.68 22.01
C ASN A 156 21.59 18.08 21.37
N GLN A 157 22.13 18.21 20.17
CA GLN A 157 21.97 19.41 19.36
C GLN A 157 20.57 19.45 18.72
N VAL A 158 20.01 20.65 18.54
CA VAL A 158 18.66 20.81 17.95
C VAL A 158 18.55 20.19 16.56
N TRP A 159 19.62 20.22 15.77
CA TRP A 159 19.63 19.63 14.44
C TRP A 159 19.60 18.08 14.49
N GLU A 160 20.15 17.46 15.53
CA GLU A 160 20.15 16.00 15.71
C GLU A 160 18.74 15.50 15.99
N VAL A 161 18.02 16.15 16.91
CA VAL A 161 16.61 15.84 17.21
C VAL A 161 15.72 16.06 15.99
N LYS A 162 15.97 17.13 15.21
CA LYS A 162 15.26 17.37 13.94
C LYS A 162 15.55 16.27 12.90
N LEU A 163 16.77 15.77 12.84
CA LEU A 163 17.14 14.67 11.95
C LEU A 163 16.47 13.35 12.36
N GLU A 164 16.46 13.03 13.66
CA GLU A 164 15.74 11.88 14.20
C GLU A 164 14.24 11.95 13.86
N THR A 165 13.64 13.11 14.09
CA THR A 165 12.23 13.36 13.77
C THR A 165 11.94 13.24 12.28
N ALA A 166 12.83 13.73 11.41
CA ALA A 166 12.71 13.56 9.97
C ALA A 166 12.80 12.07 9.58
N GLY A 167 13.72 11.33 10.20
CA GLY A 167 13.84 9.87 10.07
C GLY A 167 12.55 9.16 10.45
N LEU A 168 12.00 9.42 11.63
CA LEU A 168 10.73 8.86 12.10
C LEU A 168 9.58 9.18 11.13
N SER A 169 9.46 10.45 10.73
CA SER A 169 8.41 10.90 9.80
C SER A 169 8.48 10.17 8.46
N LEU A 170 9.69 9.97 7.91
CA LEU A 170 9.89 9.18 6.69
C LEU A 170 9.46 7.73 6.88
N GLY A 171 9.74 7.12 8.04
CA GLY A 171 9.27 5.75 8.36
C GLY A 171 7.74 5.66 8.37
N LEU A 172 7.06 6.61 9.03
CA LEU A 172 5.60 6.67 9.10
C LEU A 172 4.96 6.90 7.72
N VAL A 173 5.51 7.80 6.91
CA VAL A 173 5.05 8.03 5.53
C VAL A 173 5.35 6.80 4.65
N GLY A 174 6.45 6.11 4.90
CA GLY A 174 6.78 4.84 4.25
C GLY A 174 5.75 3.74 4.50
N ASN A 175 5.15 3.69 5.70
CA ASN A 175 4.04 2.77 6.00
C ASN A 175 2.81 3.04 5.13
N THR A 176 2.50 4.31 4.86
CA THR A 176 1.45 4.68 3.88
C THR A 176 1.79 4.10 2.50
N CYS A 177 3.01 4.31 2.00
CA CYS A 177 3.43 3.74 0.72
C CYS A 177 3.30 2.21 0.67
N LEU A 178 3.74 1.53 1.73
CA LEU A 178 3.72 0.09 1.82
C LEU A 178 2.29 -0.47 1.90
N ALA A 179 1.37 0.23 2.57
CA ALA A 179 -0.04 -0.14 2.64
C ALA A 179 -0.70 -0.18 1.25
N PHE A 180 -0.29 0.71 0.34
CA PHE A 180 -0.81 0.73 -1.02
C PHE A 180 -0.02 -0.14 -2.02
N LEU A 181 1.20 -0.57 -1.68
CA LEU A 181 2.15 -1.24 -2.59
C LEU A 181 1.63 -2.55 -3.20
N PHE A 182 0.84 -3.32 -2.44
CA PHE A 182 0.38 -4.65 -2.83
C PHE A 182 -0.93 -4.66 -3.63
N PHE A 183 -1.75 -3.60 -3.56
CA PHE A 183 -3.00 -3.53 -4.33
C PHE A 183 -2.81 -3.71 -5.84
N PRO A 184 -1.85 -3.05 -6.51
CA PRO A 184 -1.75 -3.13 -7.96
C PRO A 184 -1.23 -4.48 -8.46
N VAL A 185 -0.63 -5.32 -7.59
CA VAL A 185 -0.17 -6.67 -7.93
C VAL A 185 -1.17 -7.77 -7.59
N ALA A 186 -2.26 -7.45 -6.89
CA ALA A 186 -3.37 -8.36 -6.62
C ALA A 186 -4.28 -8.50 -7.86
N ARG A 187 -3.77 -9.06 -8.96
CA ARG A 187 -4.34 -9.00 -10.32
C ARG A 187 -5.80 -9.47 -10.43
N GLY A 188 -6.17 -10.50 -9.68
CA GLY A 188 -7.52 -11.08 -9.63
C GLY A 188 -8.41 -10.48 -8.54
N SER A 189 -7.95 -9.46 -7.80
CA SER A 189 -8.72 -8.83 -6.74
C SER A 189 -10.01 -8.20 -7.26
N SER A 190 -11.10 -8.40 -6.54
CA SER A 190 -12.38 -7.76 -6.79
C SER A 190 -12.31 -6.24 -6.64
N VAL A 191 -11.37 -5.73 -5.83
CA VAL A 191 -11.16 -4.28 -5.62
C VAL A 191 -10.72 -3.61 -6.93
N LEU A 192 -9.70 -4.16 -7.62
CA LEU A 192 -9.23 -3.60 -8.89
C LEU A 192 -10.33 -3.66 -9.96
N GLN A 193 -11.05 -4.79 -10.02
CA GLN A 193 -12.13 -4.99 -10.99
C GLN A 193 -13.31 -4.04 -10.75
N PHE A 194 -13.67 -3.78 -9.49
CA PHE A 194 -14.75 -2.86 -9.13
C PHE A 194 -14.46 -1.42 -9.60
N PHE A 195 -13.21 -0.96 -9.40
CA PHE A 195 -12.78 0.34 -9.90
C PHE A 195 -12.50 0.36 -11.41
N GLY A 196 -12.67 -0.75 -12.13
CA GLY A 196 -12.45 -0.85 -13.58
C GLY A 196 -10.97 -0.81 -14.00
N LEU A 197 -10.04 -1.07 -13.08
CA LEU A 197 -8.61 -1.09 -13.37
C LEU A 197 -8.18 -2.47 -13.88
N THR A 198 -7.46 -2.50 -15.00
CA THR A 198 -6.86 -3.74 -15.51
C THR A 198 -5.54 -4.03 -14.80
N SER A 199 -5.24 -5.30 -14.56
CA SER A 199 -3.98 -5.71 -13.93
C SER A 199 -2.74 -5.23 -14.70
N GLU A 200 -2.83 -5.12 -16.03
CA GLU A 200 -1.77 -4.60 -16.88
C GLU A 200 -1.50 -3.11 -16.65
N ALA A 201 -2.54 -2.30 -16.52
CA ALA A 201 -2.42 -0.88 -16.18
C ALA A 201 -1.89 -0.72 -14.75
N SER A 202 -2.33 -1.60 -13.84
CA SER A 202 -1.98 -1.53 -12.42
C SER A 202 -0.50 -1.75 -12.13
N ILE A 203 0.23 -2.52 -12.95
CA ILE A 203 1.66 -2.80 -12.73
C ILE A 203 2.50 -1.52 -12.71
N LYS A 204 2.12 -0.47 -13.48
CA LYS A 204 2.84 0.82 -13.45
C LYS A 204 2.79 1.45 -12.06
N TYR A 205 1.64 1.42 -11.39
CA TYR A 205 1.50 1.95 -10.03
C TYR A 205 2.35 1.18 -9.04
N HIS A 206 2.44 -0.15 -9.16
CA HIS A 206 3.34 -0.93 -8.30
C HIS A 206 4.81 -0.53 -8.50
N ILE A 207 5.24 -0.30 -9.75
CA ILE A 207 6.61 0.17 -10.03
C ILE A 207 6.84 1.54 -9.40
N TRP A 208 5.92 2.50 -9.58
CA TRP A 208 6.06 3.85 -9.01
C TRP A 208 6.05 3.82 -7.48
N LEU A 209 5.09 3.12 -6.87
CA LEU A 209 5.02 2.92 -5.43
C LEU A 209 6.26 2.23 -4.90
N GLY A 210 6.79 1.22 -5.60
CA GLY A 210 8.02 0.52 -5.21
C GLY A 210 9.23 1.46 -5.18
N HIS A 211 9.41 2.31 -6.19
CA HIS A 211 10.49 3.31 -6.19
C HIS A 211 10.33 4.33 -5.06
N ILE A 212 9.11 4.84 -4.84
CA ILE A 212 8.84 5.82 -3.77
C ILE A 212 9.07 5.19 -2.39
N THR A 213 8.55 3.99 -2.15
CA THR A 213 8.70 3.24 -0.89
C THR A 213 10.17 3.01 -0.57
N MET A 214 10.95 2.53 -1.55
CA MET A 214 12.36 2.24 -1.34
C MET A 214 13.20 3.50 -1.14
N ALA A 215 12.90 4.60 -1.84
CA ALA A 215 13.57 5.87 -1.62
C ALA A 215 13.28 6.41 -0.20
N ILE A 216 12.03 6.35 0.25
CA ILE A 216 11.62 6.82 1.59
C ILE A 216 12.25 5.97 2.69
N PHE A 217 12.21 4.62 2.59
CA PHE A 217 12.81 3.76 3.61
C PHE A 217 14.35 3.84 3.63
N THR A 218 14.99 4.04 2.48
CA THR A 218 16.44 4.29 2.42
C THR A 218 16.78 5.61 3.11
N ALA A 219 16.01 6.67 2.86
CA ALA A 219 16.20 7.96 3.53
C ALA A 219 15.94 7.88 5.04
N HIS A 220 14.88 7.16 5.46
CA HIS A 220 14.59 6.85 6.86
C HIS A 220 15.79 6.19 7.56
N GLY A 221 16.31 5.10 6.98
CA GLY A 221 17.48 4.40 7.52
C GLY A 221 18.72 5.30 7.58
N LEU A 222 18.97 6.08 6.52
CA LEU A 222 20.12 6.99 6.47
C LEU A 222 20.05 8.10 7.52
N CYS A 223 18.86 8.68 7.77
CA CYS A 223 18.66 9.66 8.83
C CYS A 223 19.06 9.10 10.21
N TYR A 224 18.62 7.88 10.53
CA TYR A 224 18.97 7.23 11.80
C TYR A 224 20.46 6.86 11.90
N VAL A 225 21.08 6.37 10.83
CA VAL A 225 22.52 6.08 10.83
C VAL A 225 23.33 7.36 11.08
N ILE A 226 22.98 8.47 10.44
CA ILE A 226 23.67 9.76 10.66
C ILE A 226 23.43 10.26 12.08
N TYR A 227 22.19 10.20 12.58
CA TYR A 227 21.85 10.62 13.95
C TYR A 227 22.59 9.81 15.02
N TRP A 228 22.59 8.48 14.92
CA TRP A 228 23.31 7.62 15.86
C TRP A 228 24.83 7.79 15.76
N SER A 229 25.35 8.07 14.56
CA SER A 229 26.77 8.40 14.39
C SER A 229 27.15 9.73 15.05
N SER A 230 26.30 10.75 14.99
CA SER A 230 26.61 12.07 15.58
C SER A 230 26.51 12.06 17.10
N THR A 231 25.51 11.36 17.64
CA THR A 231 25.24 11.24 19.08
C THR A 231 26.07 10.16 19.80
N GLN A 232 26.99 9.49 19.09
CA GLN A 232 27.81 8.37 19.61
C GLN A 232 26.98 7.16 20.09
N GLN A 233 25.80 6.95 19.49
CA GLN A 233 24.87 5.87 19.81
C GLN A 233 24.80 4.79 18.73
N ILE A 234 25.84 4.61 17.90
CA ILE A 234 25.84 3.62 16.80
C ILE A 234 25.46 2.20 17.23
N SER A 235 25.71 1.82 18.48
CA SER A 235 25.27 0.52 19.02
C SER A 235 23.75 0.28 18.92
N GLN A 236 22.93 1.33 18.79
CA GLN A 236 21.48 1.23 18.57
C GLN A 236 21.13 0.49 17.27
N MET A 237 21.99 0.53 16.25
CA MET A 237 21.84 -0.27 15.02
C MET A 237 21.72 -1.77 15.31
N LEU A 238 22.42 -2.23 16.35
CA LEU A 238 22.45 -3.63 16.77
C LEU A 238 21.36 -3.99 17.79
N GLU A 239 20.45 -3.06 18.12
CA GLU A 239 19.40 -3.32 19.09
C GLU A 239 18.34 -4.28 18.52
N TRP A 240 18.18 -5.42 19.19
CA TRP A 240 17.04 -6.31 19.04
C TRP A 240 16.17 -6.24 20.29
N SER A 241 15.08 -5.49 20.23
CA SER A 241 14.12 -5.42 21.34
C SER A 241 13.43 -6.78 21.54
N LYS A 242 13.35 -7.25 22.79
CA LYS A 242 12.53 -8.43 23.11
C LYS A 242 11.06 -8.01 23.14
N PHE A 243 10.22 -8.72 22.38
CA PHE A 243 8.77 -8.55 22.18
C PHE A 243 7.89 -8.48 23.46
N ARG A 244 8.46 -8.55 24.68
CA ARG A 244 7.73 -8.91 25.91
C ARG A 244 7.35 -7.75 26.85
N THR A 245 7.61 -6.48 26.53
CA THR A 245 7.30 -5.41 27.52
C THR A 245 6.65 -4.18 26.88
N GLU A 246 5.31 -4.22 26.82
CA GLU A 246 4.26 -3.18 26.88
C GLU A 246 4.42 -1.77 26.26
N LYS A 247 5.53 -1.45 25.60
CA LYS A 247 5.63 -0.27 24.73
C LYS A 247 6.31 -0.73 23.46
N ALA A 248 5.71 -0.43 22.31
CA ALA A 248 6.21 -0.80 20.98
C ALA A 248 7.68 -0.40 20.81
N LYS A 249 8.60 -1.31 21.15
CA LYS A 249 10.04 -1.10 21.00
C LYS A 249 10.42 -1.63 19.63
N VAL A 250 10.76 -0.72 18.74
CA VAL A 250 11.21 -0.98 17.38
C VAL A 250 12.48 -1.85 17.42
N SER A 251 12.56 -2.90 16.61
CA SER A 251 13.80 -3.68 16.46
C SER A 251 14.60 -3.15 15.28
N ASN A 252 15.73 -2.47 15.57
CA ASN A 252 16.53 -1.80 14.55
C ASN A 252 17.19 -2.81 13.61
N VAL A 253 17.78 -3.88 14.15
CA VAL A 253 18.36 -4.98 13.36
C VAL A 253 17.33 -5.59 12.40
N ALA A 254 16.08 -5.75 12.83
CA ALA A 254 15.03 -6.24 11.95
C ALA A 254 14.74 -5.24 10.81
N GLY A 255 14.73 -3.94 11.11
CA GLY A 255 14.61 -2.88 10.11
C GLY A 255 15.76 -2.89 9.10
N GLU A 256 16.99 -3.12 9.55
CA GLU A 256 18.17 -3.21 8.67
C GLU A 256 18.08 -4.43 7.74
N ILE A 257 17.72 -5.60 8.25
CA ILE A 257 17.56 -6.81 7.43
C ILE A 257 16.44 -6.61 6.40
N ALA A 258 15.31 -6.00 6.80
CA ALA A 258 14.23 -5.66 5.90
C ALA A 258 14.71 -4.67 4.81
N LEU A 259 15.41 -3.60 5.19
CA LEU A 259 15.93 -2.60 4.26
C LEU A 259 16.93 -3.22 3.27
N LEU A 260 17.85 -4.08 3.72
CA LEU A 260 18.81 -4.79 2.86
C LEU A 260 18.09 -5.67 1.83
N ALA A 261 17.11 -6.47 2.27
CA ALA A 261 16.29 -7.26 1.36
C ALA A 261 15.55 -6.36 0.34
N GLY A 262 15.00 -5.24 0.81
CA GLY A 262 14.36 -4.22 -0.01
C GLY A 262 15.31 -3.61 -1.05
N LEU A 263 16.53 -3.25 -0.67
CA LEU A 263 17.55 -2.66 -1.54
C LEU A 263 17.98 -3.64 -2.65
N VAL A 264 18.15 -4.93 -2.32
CA VAL A 264 18.45 -5.96 -3.32
C VAL A 264 17.29 -6.10 -4.32
N MET A 265 16.04 -6.17 -3.84
CA MET A 265 14.87 -6.17 -4.71
C MET A 265 14.81 -4.91 -5.57
N TRP A 266 15.11 -3.75 -5.01
CA TRP A 266 15.04 -2.47 -5.70
C TRP A 266 16.09 -2.36 -6.81
N ALA A 267 17.34 -2.68 -6.49
CA ALA A 267 18.46 -2.66 -7.42
C ALA A 267 18.19 -3.59 -8.63
N THR A 268 17.70 -4.80 -8.37
CA THR A 268 17.40 -5.76 -9.43
C THR A 268 16.15 -5.40 -10.24
N SER A 269 15.26 -4.54 -9.72
CA SER A 269 14.05 -4.08 -10.39
C SER A 269 14.28 -2.96 -11.40
N PHE A 270 15.44 -2.31 -11.42
CA PHE A 270 15.75 -1.27 -12.40
C PHE A 270 15.64 -1.80 -13.82
N GLY A 271 15.00 -1.03 -14.70
CA GLY A 271 14.64 -1.47 -16.05
C GLY A 271 15.83 -1.96 -16.88
N ARG A 272 17.04 -1.42 -16.68
CA ARG A 272 18.26 -1.89 -17.36
C ARG A 272 18.66 -3.31 -16.93
N ILE A 273 18.62 -3.59 -15.63
CA ILE A 273 18.99 -4.88 -15.05
C ILE A 273 17.90 -5.91 -15.37
N ARG A 274 16.64 -5.59 -15.05
CA ARG A 274 15.50 -6.50 -15.28
C ARG A 274 15.34 -6.94 -16.74
N ARG A 275 15.61 -6.06 -17.72
CA ARG A 275 15.52 -6.41 -19.16
C ARG A 275 16.68 -7.30 -19.63
N LYS A 276 17.84 -7.22 -19.00
CA LYS A 276 19.03 -8.01 -19.35
C LYS A 276 19.11 -9.33 -18.58
N PHE A 277 18.70 -9.32 -17.32
CA PHE A 277 18.79 -10.44 -16.38
C PHE A 277 17.43 -10.64 -15.69
N PHE A 278 16.46 -11.17 -16.45
CA PHE A 278 15.10 -11.35 -15.95
C PHE A 278 15.02 -12.35 -14.78
N GLU A 279 15.79 -13.44 -14.84
CA GLU A 279 15.83 -14.44 -13.76
C GLU A 279 16.35 -13.86 -12.45
N LEU A 280 17.41 -13.05 -12.51
CA LEU A 280 17.96 -12.37 -11.34
C LEU A 280 16.89 -11.50 -10.68
N PHE A 281 16.20 -10.66 -11.46
CA PHE A 281 15.06 -9.88 -10.98
C PHE A 281 13.97 -10.79 -10.39
N TYR A 282 13.57 -11.84 -11.11
CA TYR A 282 12.46 -12.70 -10.69
C TYR A 282 12.74 -13.39 -9.35
N TYR A 283 13.92 -13.98 -9.18
CA TYR A 283 14.29 -14.69 -7.95
C TYR A 283 14.59 -13.72 -6.80
N SER A 284 15.29 -12.61 -7.06
CA SER A 284 15.54 -11.61 -6.01
C SER A 284 14.26 -10.96 -5.52
N HIS A 285 13.25 -10.76 -6.37
CA HIS A 285 11.99 -10.14 -5.95
C HIS A 285 11.23 -10.99 -4.94
N HIS A 286 11.49 -12.29 -4.83
CA HIS A 286 10.92 -13.16 -3.78
C HIS A 286 11.43 -12.82 -2.37
N LEU A 287 12.50 -12.03 -2.25
CA LEU A 287 12.94 -11.47 -0.97
C LEU A 287 11.88 -10.57 -0.32
N TYR A 288 10.76 -10.27 -0.99
CA TYR A 288 9.60 -9.62 -0.36
C TYR A 288 9.11 -10.40 0.87
N VAL A 289 9.29 -11.73 0.90
CA VAL A 289 8.95 -12.56 2.07
C VAL A 289 9.82 -12.18 3.27
N VAL A 290 11.14 -12.08 3.05
CA VAL A 290 12.10 -11.64 4.07
C VAL A 290 11.79 -10.21 4.50
N PHE A 291 11.57 -9.31 3.54
CA PHE A 291 11.19 -7.92 3.78
C PHE A 291 9.96 -7.82 4.70
N VAL A 292 8.87 -8.52 4.39
CA VAL A 292 7.63 -8.45 5.16
C VAL A 292 7.80 -9.04 6.56
N ILE A 293 8.47 -10.19 6.70
CA ILE A 293 8.69 -10.81 8.03
C ILE A 293 9.50 -9.88 8.94
N PHE A 294 10.62 -9.36 8.44
CA PHE A 294 11.49 -8.49 9.23
C PHE A 294 10.89 -7.10 9.43
N TYR A 295 10.05 -6.61 8.50
CA TYR A 295 9.22 -5.43 8.74
C TYR A 295 8.27 -5.63 9.92
N VAL A 296 7.62 -6.80 10.02
CA VAL A 296 6.75 -7.10 11.16
C VAL A 296 7.51 -7.12 12.49
N PHE A 297 8.72 -7.68 12.49
CA PHE A 297 9.59 -7.65 13.67
C PHE A 297 10.11 -6.24 13.99
N HIS A 298 10.31 -5.39 12.97
CA HIS A 298 10.77 -4.03 13.13
C HIS A 298 9.72 -3.15 13.84
N ILE A 299 8.48 -3.11 13.36
CA ILE A 299 7.45 -2.18 13.88
C ILE A 299 6.44 -2.82 14.84
N GLY A 300 6.47 -4.15 15.00
CA GLY A 300 5.52 -4.90 15.81
C GLY A 300 4.23 -5.27 15.07
N PHE A 301 3.52 -6.26 15.61
CA PHE A 301 2.35 -6.85 14.95
C PHE A 301 1.17 -5.88 14.80
N ALA A 302 0.85 -5.11 15.85
CA ALA A 302 -0.28 -4.19 15.84
C ALA A 302 -0.16 -3.10 14.76
N GLN A 303 1.04 -2.56 14.57
CA GLN A 303 1.31 -1.58 13.51
C GLN A 303 1.44 -2.25 12.13
N SER A 304 1.89 -3.51 12.07
CA SER A 304 1.94 -4.26 10.80
C SER A 304 0.56 -4.52 10.19
N CYS A 305 -0.52 -4.44 11.00
CA CYS A 305 -1.88 -4.51 10.49
C CYS A 305 -2.25 -3.36 9.53
N LEU A 306 -1.47 -2.27 9.45
CA LEU A 306 -1.67 -1.23 8.43
C LEU A 306 -1.49 -1.76 7.00
N ILE A 307 -0.51 -2.64 6.76
CA ILE A 307 -0.18 -3.16 5.43
C ILE A 307 -0.92 -4.47 5.09
N LEU A 308 -1.51 -5.09 6.12
CA LEU A 308 -2.21 -6.36 6.05
C LEU A 308 -3.28 -6.43 4.96
N PRO A 309 -4.18 -5.44 4.74
CA PRO A 309 -5.25 -5.59 3.74
C PRO A 309 -4.70 -5.78 2.32
N GLY A 310 -3.73 -4.97 1.91
CA GLY A 310 -3.11 -5.09 0.58
C GLY A 310 -2.36 -6.40 0.43
N PHE A 311 -1.57 -6.77 1.45
CA PHE A 311 -0.79 -8.02 1.44
C PHE A 311 -1.70 -9.27 1.46
N TYR A 312 -2.78 -9.24 2.23
CA TYR A 312 -3.75 -10.33 2.32
C TYR A 312 -4.45 -10.58 0.98
N LEU A 313 -4.92 -9.52 0.31
CA LEU A 313 -5.50 -9.64 -1.03
C LEU A 313 -4.49 -10.21 -2.04
N PHE A 314 -3.23 -9.80 -1.95
CA PHE A 314 -2.16 -10.35 -2.77
C PHE A 314 -1.91 -11.84 -2.51
N LEU A 315 -1.93 -12.29 -1.25
CA LEU A 315 -1.78 -13.70 -0.90
C LEU A 315 -2.93 -14.56 -1.42
N ILE A 316 -4.18 -14.12 -1.26
CA ILE A 316 -5.35 -14.82 -1.81
C ILE A 316 -5.21 -14.95 -3.33
N ASP A 317 -4.91 -13.84 -4.00
CA ASP A 317 -4.75 -13.78 -5.45
C ASP A 317 -3.60 -14.68 -5.95
N ARG A 318 -2.47 -14.73 -5.23
CA ARG A 318 -1.38 -15.69 -5.47
C ARG A 318 -1.88 -17.12 -5.34
N TYR A 319 -2.60 -17.45 -4.27
CA TYR A 319 -3.11 -18.81 -4.03
C TYR A 319 -4.11 -19.25 -5.12
N LEU A 320 -5.06 -18.39 -5.49
CA LEU A 320 -6.02 -18.67 -6.55
C LEU A 320 -5.33 -18.92 -7.90
N ARG A 321 -4.30 -18.15 -8.24
CA ARG A 321 -3.51 -18.39 -9.46
C ARG A 321 -2.76 -19.72 -9.42
N LEU A 322 -2.27 -20.11 -8.25
CA LEU A 322 -1.56 -21.38 -8.05
C LEU A 322 -2.50 -22.57 -8.31
N LEU A 323 -3.76 -22.46 -7.89
CA LEU A 323 -4.80 -23.45 -8.22
C LEU A 323 -5.13 -23.47 -9.72
N GLN A 324 -5.21 -22.29 -10.35
CA GLN A 324 -5.52 -22.18 -11.78
C GLN A 324 -4.37 -22.70 -12.69
N SER A 325 -3.11 -22.52 -12.28
CA SER A 325 -1.94 -22.86 -13.09
C SER A 325 -1.66 -24.38 -13.17
N GLN A 326 -2.34 -25.20 -12.38
CA GLN A 326 -2.19 -26.66 -12.42
C GLN A 326 -2.69 -27.29 -13.73
N LYS A 327 -3.48 -26.55 -14.53
CA LYS A 327 -3.93 -26.99 -15.85
C LYS A 327 -2.79 -26.83 -16.87
N LYS A 328 -2.14 -27.94 -17.23
CA LYS A 328 -1.19 -27.97 -18.34
C LYS A 328 -1.95 -27.84 -19.67
N ILE A 329 -1.61 -26.82 -20.45
CA ILE A 329 -2.15 -26.60 -21.79
C ILE A 329 -1.00 -26.71 -22.79
N ARG A 330 -1.19 -27.45 -23.87
CA ARG A 330 -0.20 -27.58 -24.96
C ARG A 330 -0.40 -26.46 -25.97
N SER A 331 0.68 -25.76 -26.34
CA SER A 331 0.66 -24.83 -27.46
C SER A 331 0.42 -25.60 -28.76
N VAL A 332 -0.64 -25.24 -29.50
CA VAL A 332 -0.97 -25.90 -30.79
C VAL A 332 -0.19 -25.26 -31.94
N VAL A 333 -0.17 -23.93 -32.02
CA VAL A 333 0.54 -23.16 -33.05
C VAL A 333 1.02 -21.83 -32.45
N ALA A 334 2.22 -21.39 -32.80
CA ALA A 334 2.69 -20.02 -32.61
C ALA A 334 2.99 -19.43 -34.00
N ARG A 335 2.39 -18.29 -34.34
CA ARG A 335 2.58 -17.61 -35.62
C ARG A 335 3.08 -16.18 -35.37
N ILE A 336 4.12 -15.78 -36.07
CA ILE A 336 4.59 -14.39 -36.11
C ILE A 336 3.79 -13.69 -37.19
N LEU A 337 2.90 -12.77 -36.79
CA LEU A 337 2.13 -11.96 -37.72
C LEU A 337 2.95 -10.71 -38.09
N PRO A 338 2.96 -10.28 -39.36
CA PRO A 338 3.58 -9.02 -39.75
C PRO A 338 2.85 -7.84 -39.08
N SER A 339 3.60 -6.86 -38.59
CA SER A 339 3.05 -5.62 -38.04
C SER A 339 2.48 -4.77 -39.17
N LYS A 340 1.14 -4.69 -39.29
CA LYS A 340 0.51 -3.64 -40.11
C LYS A 340 0.73 -2.30 -39.42
N THR A 341 1.63 -1.50 -39.95
CA THR A 341 1.63 -0.04 -39.81
C THR A 341 0.85 0.50 -41.01
N ASP A 342 -0.45 0.74 -40.80
CA ASP A 342 -1.24 1.63 -41.66
C ASP A 342 -1.33 3.00 -40.97
#